data_AF-A0A7W7T891-F1
#
_entry.id   AF-A0A7W7T891-F1
#
_cell.length_a   1.000
_cell.length_b   1.000
_cell.length_c   1.000
_cell.angle_alpha   90.00
_cell.angle_beta   90.00
_cell.angle_gamma   90.00
#
_symmetry.space_group_name_H-M   'P 1'
#
loop_
_entity.id
_entity.type
_entity.pdbx_description
1 polymer ?
#
loop_
_entity_poly.entity_id
_entity_poly.type
_entity_poly.pdbx_seq_one_letter_code
_entity_poly.pdbx_strand_id
1 'polypeptide(L)'
;MPGYEPKIGQEFGEFARELAVEEAPGLFAIVDQYDNEGQVAGYGLEFGDRAEFVTVEGDFRLSGVDAHGIVDLYGRMVDADVRLVPLGKTGGGGS
;
A
#
# COMPACT_ATOMS: atom_id res chain seq x y z
N MET A 1 -30.66 -1.11 9.94
CA MET A 1 -29.54 -1.91 9.40
C MET A 1 -28.30 -1.52 10.18
N PRO A 2 -27.54 -2.46 10.77
CA PRO A 2 -26.34 -2.12 11.52
C PRO A 2 -25.29 -1.52 10.57
N GLY A 3 -24.60 -0.49 11.05
CA GLY A 3 -23.57 0.25 10.31
C GLY A 3 -22.43 -0.66 9.89
N TYR A 4 -22.05 -0.56 8.63
CA TYR A 4 -20.87 -1.21 8.09
C TYR A 4 -19.66 -0.36 8.49
N GLU A 5 -19.04 -0.68 9.62
CA GLU A 5 -17.67 -0.21 9.90
C GLU A 5 -16.74 -0.94 8.94
N PRO A 6 -15.97 -0.23 8.08
CA PRO A 6 -15.14 -0.88 7.09
C PRO A 6 -13.97 -1.57 7.79
N LYS A 7 -14.02 -2.91 7.89
CA LYS A 7 -12.85 -3.77 8.19
C LYS A 7 -11.94 -3.97 6.97
N ILE A 8 -12.14 -3.17 5.93
CA ILE A 8 -11.54 -3.30 4.61
C ILE A 8 -10.00 -3.29 4.68
N GLY A 9 -9.41 -2.50 5.60
CA GLY A 9 -7.95 -2.44 5.76
C GLY A 9 -7.30 -3.72 6.29
N GLN A 10 -7.96 -4.48 7.17
CA GLN A 10 -7.41 -5.74 7.69
C GLN A 10 -7.59 -6.89 6.70
N GLU A 11 -8.78 -7.00 6.10
CA GLU A 11 -9.07 -8.05 5.12
C GLU A 11 -8.21 -7.89 3.85
N PHE A 12 -7.94 -6.66 3.40
CA PHE A 12 -7.02 -6.42 2.29
C PHE A 12 -5.56 -6.73 2.66
N GLY A 13 -5.13 -6.42 3.89
CA GLY A 13 -3.78 -6.77 4.36
C GLY A 13 -3.55 -8.28 4.44
N GLU A 14 -4.54 -9.04 4.87
CA GLU A 14 -4.50 -10.51 4.88
C GLU A 14 -4.55 -11.08 3.45
N PHE A 15 -5.42 -10.56 2.60
CA PHE A 15 -5.51 -10.95 1.19
C PHE A 15 -4.23 -10.64 0.39
N ALA A 16 -3.63 -9.47 0.59
CA ALA A 16 -2.36 -9.09 -0.03
C ALA A 16 -1.21 -9.99 0.45
N ARG A 17 -1.23 -10.40 1.73
CA ARG A 17 -0.27 -11.35 2.30
C ARG A 17 -0.45 -12.76 1.73
N GLU A 18 -1.67 -13.20 1.45
CA GLU A 18 -1.97 -14.48 0.82
C GLU A 18 -1.59 -14.50 -0.67
N LEU A 19 -1.82 -13.41 -1.40
CA LEU A 19 -1.42 -13.25 -2.80
C LEU A 19 0.10 -13.21 -3.00
N ALA A 20 0.86 -12.79 -1.98
CA ALA A 20 2.32 -12.76 -2.01
C ALA A 20 2.98 -14.17 -1.99
N VAL A 21 2.21 -15.26 -2.11
CA VAL A 21 2.69 -16.65 -1.97
C VAL A 21 3.04 -17.30 -3.32
N GLU A 22 2.53 -16.82 -4.46
CA GLU A 22 2.79 -17.50 -5.76
C GLU A 22 4.02 -16.97 -6.54
N GLU A 23 4.36 -15.67 -6.43
CA GLU A 23 5.61 -15.09 -7.01
C GLU A 23 6.30 -14.03 -6.09
N ALA A 24 5.79 -13.85 -4.87
CA ALA A 24 6.18 -12.86 -3.87
C ALA A 24 6.43 -11.42 -4.40
N PRO A 25 5.40 -10.75 -4.95
CA PRO A 25 5.45 -9.31 -5.15
C PRO A 25 5.88 -8.57 -3.88
N GLY A 26 6.67 -7.52 -4.05
CA GLY A 26 7.06 -6.60 -2.98
C GLY A 26 5.83 -5.87 -2.46
N LEU A 27 5.51 -6.01 -1.18
CA LEU A 27 4.44 -5.25 -0.56
C LEU A 27 4.97 -3.86 -0.14
N PHE A 28 4.18 -2.82 -0.37
CA PHE A 28 4.49 -1.47 0.06
C PHE A 28 3.25 -0.71 0.54
N ALA A 29 3.48 0.38 1.27
CA ALA A 29 2.47 1.38 1.63
C ALA A 29 2.91 2.77 1.16
N ILE A 30 1.94 3.62 0.87
CA ILE A 30 2.15 5.06 0.74
C ILE A 30 1.65 5.71 2.02
N VAL A 31 2.52 6.49 2.65
CA VAL A 31 2.20 7.22 3.89
C VAL A 31 2.18 8.71 3.57
N ASP A 32 1.05 9.35 3.87
CA ASP A 32 0.89 10.80 3.86
C ASP A 32 1.44 11.37 5.16
N GLN A 33 2.26 12.42 5.04
CA GLN A 33 2.85 13.13 6.17
C GLN A 33 1.97 14.31 6.59
N TYR A 34 0.73 14.04 6.96
CA TYR A 34 -0.16 15.04 7.53
C TYR A 34 0.16 15.26 9.03
N ASP A 35 0.41 16.51 9.43
CA ASP A 35 0.59 16.96 10.83
C ASP A 35 1.58 16.16 11.73
N ASN A 36 2.67 15.65 11.15
CA ASN A 36 3.73 14.85 11.83
C ASN A 36 3.31 13.45 12.31
N GLU A 37 2.06 13.04 12.13
CA GLU A 37 1.57 11.69 12.39
C GLU A 37 1.29 11.03 11.03
N GLY A 38 2.31 10.36 10.49
CA GLY A 38 2.20 9.74 9.16
C GLY A 38 1.03 8.76 9.08
N GLN A 39 0.05 9.04 8.22
CA GLN A 39 -1.12 8.19 7.99
C GLN A 39 -0.94 7.36 6.72
N VAL A 40 -1.31 6.09 6.76
CA VAL A 40 -1.29 5.25 5.55
C VAL A 40 -2.40 5.71 4.61
N ALA A 41 -2.01 6.20 3.44
CA ALA A 41 -2.90 6.63 2.37
C ALA A 41 -3.38 5.44 1.51
N GLY A 42 -2.57 4.38 1.42
CA GLY A 42 -2.94 3.17 0.71
C GLY A 42 -1.83 2.13 0.68
N TYR A 43 -2.13 1.00 0.06
CA TYR A 43 -1.26 -0.16 -0.04
C TYR A 43 -1.05 -0.55 -1.50
N GLY A 44 0.11 -1.13 -1.77
CA GLY A 44 0.43 -1.59 -3.11
C GLY A 44 1.29 -2.84 -3.16
N LEU A 45 1.28 -3.46 -4.34
CA LEU A 45 2.01 -4.65 -4.69
C LEU A 45 2.91 -4.32 -5.88
N GLU A 46 4.19 -4.62 -5.77
CA GLU A 46 5.18 -4.48 -6.83
C GLU A 46 5.56 -5.86 -7.35
N PHE A 47 5.16 -6.13 -8.58
CA PHE A 47 5.54 -7.31 -9.36
C PHE A 47 6.80 -6.98 -10.17
N GLY A 48 7.44 -8.01 -10.74
CA GLY A 48 8.69 -7.80 -11.50
C GLY A 48 8.56 -6.88 -12.73
N ASP A 49 7.34 -6.66 -13.24
CA ASP A 49 7.06 -5.89 -14.46
C ASP A 49 6.07 -4.73 -14.27
N ARG A 50 5.45 -4.60 -13.09
CA ARG A 50 4.43 -3.58 -12.80
C ARG A 50 4.22 -3.41 -11.30
N ALA A 51 3.67 -2.27 -10.90
CA ALA A 51 3.16 -2.05 -9.57
C ALA A 51 1.67 -1.69 -9.61
N GLU A 52 0.96 -2.04 -8.55
CA GLU A 52 -0.46 -1.75 -8.33
C GLU A 52 -0.63 -1.11 -6.96
N PHE A 53 -1.50 -0.11 -6.85
CA PHE A 53 -1.77 0.61 -5.61
C PHE A 53 -3.26 0.90 -5.48
N VAL A 54 -3.77 0.82 -4.25
CA VAL A 54 -5.14 1.19 -3.90
C VAL A 54 -5.15 2.01 -2.62
N THR A 55 -5.99 3.04 -2.58
CA THR A 55 -6.23 3.85 -1.37
C THR A 55 -6.85 3.01 -0.26
N VAL A 56 -6.67 3.42 1.00
CA VAL A 56 -7.31 2.74 2.14
C VAL A 56 -8.83 2.77 2.06
N GLU A 57 -9.41 3.82 1.46
CA GLU A 57 -10.84 3.92 1.18
C GLU A 57 -11.31 2.99 0.04
N GLY A 58 -10.39 2.50 -0.81
CA GLY A 58 -10.70 1.60 -1.92
C GLY A 58 -11.38 2.26 -3.13
N ASP A 59 -11.53 3.58 -3.10
CA ASP A 59 -12.17 4.39 -4.13
C ASP A 59 -11.23 4.75 -5.29
N PHE A 60 -9.92 4.62 -5.07
CA PHE A 60 -8.91 5.04 -6.03
C PHE A 60 -7.81 3.98 -6.19
N ARG A 61 -7.48 3.68 -7.45
CA ARG A 61 -6.48 2.68 -7.83
C ARG A 61 -5.53 3.24 -8.88
N LEU A 62 -4.24 2.93 -8.74
CA LEU A 62 -3.19 3.25 -9.71
C LEU A 62 -2.44 1.98 -10.12
N SER A 63 -2.02 1.95 -11.39
CA SER A 63 -1.09 0.97 -11.93
C SER A 63 0.11 1.71 -12.51
N GLY A 64 1.32 1.21 -12.28
CA GLY A 64 2.56 1.81 -12.74
C GLY A 64 3.60 0.76 -13.12
N VAL A 65 4.77 1.22 -13.57
CA VAL A 65 5.90 0.34 -13.91
C VAL A 65 6.58 -0.17 -12.63
N ASP A 66 6.65 0.67 -11.60
CA ASP A 66 7.26 0.39 -10.31
C ASP A 66 6.57 1.20 -9.20
N ALA A 67 6.86 0.88 -7.94
CA ALA A 67 6.26 1.51 -6.77
C ALA A 67 6.64 3.00 -6.65
N HIS A 68 7.83 3.39 -7.09
CA HIS A 68 8.31 4.78 -7.05
C HIS A 68 7.48 5.68 -7.97
N GLY A 69 7.22 5.25 -9.19
CA GLY A 69 6.38 5.98 -10.14
C GLY A 69 4.95 6.16 -9.65
N ILE A 70 4.42 5.19 -8.91
CA ILE A 70 3.10 5.31 -8.27
C ILE A 70 3.13 6.38 -7.17
N VAL A 71 4.15 6.38 -6.30
CA VAL A 71 4.27 7.36 -5.21
C VAL A 71 4.39 8.78 -5.75
N ASP A 72 5.24 8.98 -6.75
CA ASP A 72 5.42 10.28 -7.41
C ASP A 72 4.11 10.77 -8.05
N LEU A 73 3.37 9.87 -8.72
CA LEU A 73 2.10 10.22 -9.33
C LEU A 73 1.04 10.55 -8.26
N TYR A 74 0.92 9.71 -7.24
CA TYR A 74 -0.07 9.90 -6.17
C TYR A 74 0.16 11.21 -5.42
N GLY A 75 1.40 11.50 -5.00
CA GLY A 75 1.75 12.74 -4.31
C GLY A 75 1.40 13.99 -5.12
N ARG A 76 1.63 13.96 -6.45
CA ARG A 76 1.23 15.05 -7.36
C ARG A 76 -0.28 15.19 -7.49
N MET A 77 -1.03 14.10 -7.41
CA MET A 77 -2.48 14.12 -7.53
C MET A 77 -3.15 14.70 -6.28
N VAL A 78 -2.63 14.37 -5.09
CA VAL A 78 -3.20 14.83 -3.81
C VAL A 78 -2.55 16.12 -3.29
N ASP A 79 -1.51 16.61 -3.95
CA ASP A 79 -0.72 17.79 -3.53
C ASP A 79 -0.20 17.65 -2.09
N ALA A 80 0.34 16.46 -1.76
CA ALA A 80 0.82 16.11 -0.43
C ALA A 80 2.23 15.49 -0.46
N ASP A 81 2.96 15.65 0.65
CA ASP A 81 4.26 15.01 0.84
C ASP A 81 4.06 13.56 1.29
N VAL A 82 4.24 12.64 0.35
CA VAL A 82 4.03 11.21 0.55
C VAL A 82 5.34 10.45 0.48
N ARG A 83 5.43 9.35 1.21
CA ARG A 83 6.59 8.46 1.18
C ARG A 83 6.21 7.02 0.90
N LEU A 84 7.08 6.35 0.15
CA LEU A 84 7.05 4.91 -0.05
C LEU A 84 7.61 4.20 1.18
N VAL A 85 6.86 3.24 1.71
CA VAL A 85 7.28 2.40 2.83
C VAL A 85 7.22 0.93 2.40
N PRO A 86 8.36 0.26 2.18
CA PRO A 86 8.39 -1.17 1.91
C PRO A 86 7.89 -1.97 3.13
N LEU A 87 6.98 -2.90 2.90
CA LEU A 87 6.42 -3.80 3.89
C LEU A 87 6.99 -5.20 3.67
N GLY A 88 8.29 -5.37 3.94
CA GLY A 88 8.97 -6.66 3.77
C GLY A 88 8.40 -7.77 4.66
N LYS A 89 8.76 -9.03 4.37
CA LYS A 89 8.62 -10.12 5.35
C LYS A 89 9.54 -9.82 6.53
N THR A 90 8.98 -9.54 7.70
CA THR A 90 9.73 -9.49 8.97
C THR A 90 10.30 -10.88 9.29
N GLY A 91 11.44 -11.23 8.68
CA GLY A 91 12.28 -12.35 9.07
C GLY A 91 13.54 -11.80 9.71
N GLY A 92 13.53 -11.65 11.03
CA GLY A 92 14.64 -11.01 11.75
C GLY A 92 14.53 -11.12 13.27
N GLY A 93 14.48 -12.36 13.77
CA GLY A 93 14.70 -12.68 15.18
C GLY A 93 14.32 -14.13 15.41
N GLY A 94 15.17 -15.04 15.87
CA GLY A 94 16.58 -15.07 16.22
C GLY A 94 16.79 -16.52 16.65
N SER A 95 17.82 -17.19 16.11
CA SER A 95 18.20 -18.54 16.51
C SER A 95 18.73 -18.59 17.93
#